data_AF-A0A914CBD2-F1
#
_entry.id   AF-A0A914CBD2-F1
#
_cell.length_a   1.000
_cell.length_b   1.000
_cell.length_c   1.000
_cell.angle_alpha   90.00
_cell.angle_beta   90.00
_cell.angle_gamma   90.00
#
_symmetry.space_group_name_H-M   'P 1'
#
loop_
_entity.id
_entity.type
_entity.pdbx_description
1 polymer ?
#
loop_
_entity_poly.entity_id
_entity_poly.type
_entity_poly.pdbx_seq_one_letter_code
_entity_poly.pdbx_strand_id
1 'polypeptide(L)'
;MHGSGLTHMLFLPDWAGVFEIYNCEDPNCYKDLASLRGVKYWTWTKEDRVYPQGKGMHPTMKTPHKKFDNYSFDVEEFLRIVRQMVEYVRRHPEFVKAQRKLRRKKADEEL
;
A
#
# COMPACT_ATOMS: atom_id res chain seq x y z
N MET A 1 8.16 -1.03 -0.10
CA MET A 1 7.35 0.04 -0.72
C MET A 1 7.75 0.09 -2.18
N HIS A 2 6.81 -0.06 -3.11
CA HIS A 2 7.10 0.00 -4.54
C HIS A 2 6.16 1.03 -5.19
N GLY A 3 6.58 1.65 -6.29
CA GLY A 3 5.65 2.37 -7.16
C GLY A 3 4.67 1.35 -7.73
N SER A 4 3.43 1.34 -7.24
CA SER A 4 2.43 0.38 -7.71
C SER A 4 1.76 0.92 -8.96
N GLY A 5 2.22 0.57 -10.16
CA GLY A 5 1.35 0.77 -11.34
C GLY A 5 0.08 -0.09 -11.23
N LEU A 6 -0.95 0.22 -12.03
CA LEU A 6 -2.19 -0.57 -12.19
C LEU A 6 -1.95 -2.10 -12.16
N THR A 7 -0.90 -2.54 -12.86
CA THR A 7 -0.50 -3.95 -12.98
C THR A 7 -0.21 -4.64 -11.66
N HIS A 8 0.33 -3.94 -10.65
CA HIS A 8 0.64 -4.56 -9.36
C HIS A 8 -0.62 -4.94 -8.58
N MET A 9 -1.72 -4.20 -8.74
CA MET A 9 -2.98 -4.50 -8.06
C MET A 9 -3.60 -5.82 -8.52
N LEU A 10 -3.39 -6.21 -9.78
CA LEU A 10 -3.96 -7.44 -10.34
C LEU A 10 -3.42 -8.70 -9.65
N PHE A 11 -2.20 -8.67 -9.13
CA PHE A 11 -1.55 -9.83 -8.51
C PHE A 11 -1.69 -9.87 -6.98
N LEU A 12 -2.34 -8.87 -6.38
CA LEU A 12 -2.57 -8.87 -4.95
C LEU A 12 -3.58 -9.97 -4.59
N PRO A 13 -3.38 -10.72 -3.50
CA PRO A 13 -4.41 -11.61 -2.99
C PRO A 13 -5.60 -10.80 -2.50
N ASP A 14 -6.80 -11.41 -2.46
CA ASP A 14 -8.04 -10.71 -2.09
C ASP A 14 -8.01 -10.17 -0.65
N TRP A 15 -7.19 -10.76 0.22
CA TRP A 15 -6.97 -10.30 1.58
C TRP A 15 -5.96 -9.15 1.71
N ALA A 16 -5.40 -8.65 0.61
CA ALA A 16 -4.41 -7.58 0.64
C ALA A 16 -5.00 -6.24 1.12
N GLY A 17 -4.12 -5.42 1.70
CA GLY A 17 -4.35 -4.01 1.96
C GLY A 17 -3.36 -3.17 1.16
N VAL A 18 -3.84 -2.12 0.50
CA VAL A 18 -3.02 -1.14 -0.24
C VAL A 18 -2.94 0.12 0.59
N PHE A 19 -1.74 0.62 0.84
CA PHE A 19 -1.53 1.93 1.47
C PHE A 19 -0.93 2.90 0.46
N GLU A 20 -1.70 3.93 0.12
CA GLU A 20 -1.22 5.05 -0.67
C GLU A 20 -0.48 6.06 0.19
N ILE A 21 0.85 6.10 0.04
CA ILE A 21 1.74 7.00 0.77
C ILE A 21 1.69 8.42 0.20
N TYR A 22 1.45 8.57 -1.10
CA TYR A 22 1.31 9.88 -1.72
C TYR A 22 0.43 9.77 -2.96
N ASN A 23 -0.60 10.62 -3.04
CA ASN A 23 -1.64 10.54 -4.05
C ASN A 23 -1.40 11.46 -5.25
N CYS A 24 -0.29 12.19 -5.30
CA CYS A 24 0.00 13.16 -6.36
C CYS A 24 -1.15 14.15 -6.61
N GLU A 25 -1.88 14.53 -5.55
CA GLU A 25 -3.06 15.41 -5.59
C GLU A 25 -4.30 14.82 -6.28
N ASP A 26 -4.29 13.52 -6.58
CA ASP A 26 -5.45 12.75 -7.02
C ASP A 26 -5.79 11.67 -5.98
N PRO A 27 -6.61 11.98 -4.97
CA PRO A 27 -6.99 11.04 -3.92
C PRO A 27 -7.85 9.87 -4.41
N ASN A 28 -8.40 9.94 -5.63
CA ASN A 28 -9.31 8.92 -6.14
C ASN A 28 -8.58 7.85 -6.98
N CYS A 29 -7.46 8.20 -7.62
CA CYS A 29 -6.75 7.31 -8.54
C CYS A 29 -6.53 5.89 -7.97
N TYR A 30 -5.82 5.76 -6.85
CA TYR A 30 -5.57 4.43 -6.26
C TYR A 30 -6.74 3.88 -5.45
N LYS A 31 -7.61 4.74 -4.93
CA LYS A 31 -8.81 4.35 -4.20
C LYS A 31 -9.78 3.60 -5.12
N ASP A 32 -10.00 4.12 -6.31
CA ASP A 32 -10.90 3.54 -7.30
C ASP A 32 -10.33 2.23 -7.83
N LEU A 33 -9.03 2.18 -8.11
CA LEU A 33 -8.36 0.95 -8.53
C LEU A 33 -8.40 -0.15 -7.47
N ALA A 34 -8.17 0.19 -6.21
CA ALA A 34 -8.29 -0.75 -5.09
C ALA A 34 -9.73 -1.27 -4.94
N SER A 35 -10.71 -0.38 -5.11
CA SER A 35 -12.14 -0.73 -5.07
C SER A 35 -12.53 -1.66 -6.22
N LEU A 36 -12.08 -1.38 -7.45
CA LEU A 36 -12.29 -2.22 -8.63
C LEU A 36 -11.66 -3.61 -8.46
N ARG A 37 -10.46 -3.68 -7.87
CA ARG A 37 -9.81 -4.96 -7.56
C ARG A 37 -10.48 -5.69 -6.38
N GLY A 38 -11.23 -4.98 -5.54
CA GLY A 38 -11.85 -5.54 -4.33
C GLY A 38 -10.88 -5.72 -3.16
N VAL A 39 -9.81 -4.93 -3.10
CA VAL A 39 -8.83 -4.94 -1.99
C VAL A 39 -9.00 -3.70 -1.10
N LYS A 40 -8.62 -3.82 0.18
CA LYS A 40 -8.82 -2.72 1.13
C LYS A 40 -7.83 -1.59 0.87
N TYR A 41 -8.35 -0.39 0.61
CA TYR A 41 -7.57 0.84 0.48
C TYR A 41 -7.35 1.52 1.83
N TRP A 42 -6.13 2.03 2.01
CA TRP A 42 -5.66 2.81 3.16
C TRP A 42 -4.91 4.04 2.64
N THR A 43 -5.02 5.14 3.38
CA THR A 43 -4.24 6.37 3.17
C THR A 43 -4.09 7.08 4.52
N TRP A 44 -3.44 8.24 4.53
CA TRP A 44 -3.22 9.03 5.74
C TRP A 44 -4.54 9.49 6.36
N THR A 45 -4.60 9.50 7.70
CA THR A 45 -5.75 10.06 8.42
C THR A 45 -5.78 11.60 8.33
N LYS A 46 -4.60 12.21 8.16
CA LYS A 46 -4.42 13.64 7.93
C LYS A 46 -3.38 13.84 6.83
N GLU A 47 -3.67 14.73 5.90
CA GLU A 47 -2.81 15.00 4.74
C GLU A 47 -1.48 15.68 5.11
N ASP A 48 -1.41 16.32 6.28
CA ASP A 48 -0.22 16.98 6.83
C ASP A 48 0.90 16.01 7.27
N ARG A 49 0.68 14.70 7.12
CA ARG A 49 1.63 13.65 7.52
C ARG A 49 2.64 13.29 6.45
N VAL A 50 2.55 13.90 5.26
CA VAL A 50 3.51 13.76 4.17
C VAL A 50 4.00 15.13 3.77
N TYR A 51 5.31 15.34 3.82
CA TYR A 51 5.93 16.63 3.57
C TYR A 51 6.94 16.53 2.41
N PRO A 52 6.76 17.34 1.35
CA PRO A 52 7.71 17.43 0.26
C PRO A 52 9.01 18.09 0.72
N GLN A 53 10.14 17.63 0.19
CA GLN A 53 11.45 18.23 0.46
C GLN A 53 11.82 19.34 -0.54
N GLY A 54 11.01 19.56 -1.58
CA GLY A 54 11.06 20.75 -2.44
C GLY A 54 12.21 20.78 -3.44
N LYS A 55 12.74 19.62 -3.84
CA LYS A 55 13.95 19.52 -4.69
C LYS A 55 13.74 18.73 -5.99
N GLY A 56 12.55 18.18 -6.21
CA GLY A 56 12.24 17.39 -7.41
C GLY A 56 12.17 18.21 -8.69
N MET A 57 13.13 18.01 -9.60
CA MET A 57 13.11 18.60 -10.94
C MET A 57 12.83 17.53 -12.00
N HIS A 58 12.00 17.85 -12.98
CA HIS A 58 11.79 17.00 -14.14
C HIS A 58 13.11 16.86 -14.93
N PRO A 59 13.59 15.63 -15.23
CA PRO A 59 14.90 15.41 -15.85
C PRO A 59 15.12 16.18 -17.16
N THR A 60 14.09 16.21 -18.01
CA THR A 60 14.13 16.88 -19.32
C THR A 60 13.73 18.36 -19.26
N MET A 61 12.58 18.68 -18.66
CA MET A 61 12.03 20.04 -18.65
C MET A 61 12.71 20.98 -17.65
N LYS A 62 13.51 20.45 -16.71
CA LYS A 62 14.15 21.20 -15.62
C LYS A 62 13.19 22.08 -14.80
N THR A 63 11.90 21.76 -14.83
CA THR A 63 10.86 22.41 -14.06
C THR A 63 10.59 21.62 -12.78
N PRO A 64 10.21 22.27 -11.68
CA PRO A 64 9.75 21.57 -10.48
C PRO A 64 8.59 20.63 -10.80
N HIS A 65 8.65 19.39 -10.36
CA HIS A 65 7.62 18.40 -10.63
C HIS A 65 7.47 17.40 -9.49
N LYS A 66 6.27 17.35 -8.88
CA LYS A 66 5.96 16.61 -7.64
C LYS A 66 6.30 15.13 -7.69
N LYS A 67 6.10 14.46 -8.83
CA LYS A 67 6.51 13.06 -9.06
C LYS A 67 8.00 12.79 -8.81
N PHE A 68 8.85 13.79 -9.04
CA PHE A 68 10.30 13.67 -8.92
C PHE A 68 10.83 14.24 -7.61
N ASP A 69 9.94 14.65 -6.70
CA ASP A 69 10.34 15.18 -5.41
C ASP A 69 10.57 14.07 -4.38
N ASN A 70 11.42 14.37 -3.42
CA ASN A 70 11.57 13.51 -2.25
C ASN A 70 10.52 13.89 -1.22
N TYR A 71 9.98 12.88 -0.55
CA TYR A 71 9.01 13.05 0.50
C TYR A 71 9.51 12.39 1.76
N SER A 72 9.16 13.00 2.88
CA SER A 72 9.28 12.38 4.19
C SER A 72 7.92 12.42 4.86
N PHE A 73 7.70 11.56 5.85
CA PHE A 73 6.39 11.37 6.45
C PHE A 73 6.48 11.11 7.94
N ASP A 74 5.35 11.18 8.62
CA ASP A 74 5.23 10.86 10.04
C ASP A 74 5.35 9.34 10.26
N VAL A 75 6.45 8.93 10.90
CA VAL A 75 6.77 7.50 11.12
C VAL A 75 5.81 6.85 12.12
N GLU A 76 5.36 7.58 13.14
CA GLU A 76 4.47 7.03 14.16
C GLU A 76 3.08 6.75 13.58
N GLU A 77 2.56 7.69 12.79
CA GLU A 77 1.29 7.52 12.07
C GLU A 77 1.39 6.41 11.03
N PHE A 78 2.49 6.35 10.28
CA PHE A 78 2.75 5.26 9.33
C PHE A 78 2.69 3.90 10.02
N LEU A 79 3.40 3.74 11.15
CA LEU A 79 3.39 2.49 11.91
C LEU A 79 2.02 2.17 12.50
N ARG A 80 1.25 3.19 12.94
CA ARG A 80 -0.12 3.00 13.42
C ARG A 80 -1.02 2.42 12.32
N ILE A 81 -0.98 2.99 11.12
CA ILE A 81 -1.76 2.52 9.97
C ILE A 81 -1.32 1.10 9.58
N VAL A 82 -0.02 0.84 9.46
CA VAL A 82 0.51 -0.49 9.12
C VAL A 82 0.07 -1.56 10.12
N ARG A 83 0.05 -1.26 11.42
CA ARG A 83 -0.47 -2.20 12.43
C ARG A 83 -1.95 -2.50 12.22
N GLN A 84 -2.76 -1.51 11.86
CA GLN A 84 -4.17 -1.73 11.53
C GLN A 84 -4.35 -2.60 10.28
N MET A 85 -3.51 -2.40 9.26
CA MET A 85 -3.49 -3.23 8.06
C MET A 85 -3.10 -4.68 8.38
N VAL A 86 -2.09 -4.89 9.23
CA VAL A 86 -1.70 -6.23 9.69
C VAL A 86 -2.85 -6.93 10.37
N GLU A 87 -3.55 -6.24 11.28
CA GLU A 87 -4.72 -6.81 11.96
C GLU A 87 -5.87 -7.11 11.00
N TYR A 88 -6.12 -6.25 10.01
CA TYR A 88 -7.07 -6.51 8.92
C TYR A 88 -6.74 -7.81 8.17
N VAL A 89 -5.49 -7.97 7.72
CA VAL A 89 -5.04 -9.17 6.99
C VAL A 89 -5.16 -10.43 7.86
N ARG A 90 -4.70 -10.37 9.11
CA ARG A 90 -4.71 -11.51 10.03
C ARG A 90 -6.12 -12.03 10.34
N ARG A 91 -7.11 -11.14 10.34
CA ARG A 91 -8.52 -11.48 10.58
C ARG A 91 -9.28 -11.87 9.31
N HIS A 92 -8.68 -11.70 8.13
CA HIS A 92 -9.35 -11.98 6.87
C HIS A 92 -9.58 -13.50 6.69
N PRO A 93 -10.81 -13.97 6.42
CA PRO A 93 -11.14 -15.40 6.33
C PRO A 93 -10.27 -16.17 5.32
N GLU A 94 -10.08 -15.63 4.12
CA GLU A 94 -9.26 -16.28 3.09
C GLU A 94 -7.76 -16.32 3.46
N PHE A 95 -7.24 -15.35 4.21
CA PHE A 95 -5.87 -15.41 4.73
C PHE A 95 -5.73 -16.54 5.75
N VAL A 96 -6.67 -16.62 6.71
CA VAL A 96 -6.69 -17.69 7.73
C VAL A 96 -6.77 -19.08 7.07
N LYS A 97 -7.62 -19.23 6.06
CA LYS A 97 -7.76 -20.47 5.28
C LYS A 97 -6.48 -20.81 4.52
N ALA A 98 -5.83 -19.84 3.88
CA ALA A 98 -4.55 -20.03 3.19
C ALA A 98 -3.45 -20.49 4.17
N GLN A 99 -3.35 -19.85 5.35
CA GLN A 99 -2.40 -20.24 6.40
C GLN A 99 -2.65 -21.66 6.92
N ARG A 100 -3.91 -22.06 7.12
CA ARG A 100 -4.26 -23.43 7.51
C ARG A 100 -3.82 -24.46 6.47
N LYS A 101 -4.00 -24.18 5.18
CA LYS A 101 -3.54 -25.06 4.09
C LYS A 101 -2.02 -25.22 4.08
N LEU A 102 -1.27 -24.11 4.23
CA LEU A 102 0.20 -24.14 4.28
C LEU A 102 0.71 -24.97 5.46
N ARG A 103 0.10 -24.81 6.65
CA ARG A 103 0.48 -25.60 7.84
C ARG A 103 0.24 -27.10 7.67
N ARG A 104 -0.86 -27.49 7.02
CA ARG A 104 -1.17 -28.90 6.73
C ARG A 104 -0.14 -29.50 5.77
N LYS A 105 0.13 -28.82 4.64
CA LYS A 105 1.12 -29.25 3.65
C LYS A 105 2.50 -29.47 4.28
N LYS A 106 2.92 -28.57 5.17
CA LYS A 106 4.20 -28.70 5.87
C LYS A 106 4.23 -29.92 6.81
N ALA A 107 3.14 -30.18 7.53
CA ALA A 107 3.06 -31.36 8.39
C ALA A 107 3.08 -32.67 7.59
N ASP A 108 2.45 -32.69 6.41
CA ASP A 108 2.44 -33.84 5.50
C ASP A 108 3.82 -34.09 4.87
N GLU A 109 4.64 -33.04 4.68
CA GLU A 109 6.02 -33.13 4.18
C GLU A 109 7.04 -33.58 5.23
N GLU A 110 6.72 -33.45 6.53
CA GLU A 110 7.56 -33.83 7.67
C GLU A 110 7.30 -35.28 8.16
N LEU A 111 6.31 -35.98 7.58
CA LEU A 111 5.94 -37.36 7.86
C LEU A 111 6.53 -38.34 6.84
#